data_AF-A0A5C7VX75-F1
#
_entry.id   AF-A0A5C7VX75-F1
#
_cell.length_a   1.000
_cell.length_b   1.000
_cell.length_c   1.000
_cell.angle_alpha   90.00
_cell.angle_beta   90.00
_cell.angle_gamma   90.00
#
_symmetry.space_group_name_H-M   'P 1'
#
loop_
_entity.id
_entity.type
_entity.pdbx_description
1 polymer ?
#
loop_
_entity_poly.entity_id
_entity_poly.type
_entity_poly.pdbx_seq_one_letter_code
_entity_poly.pdbx_strand_id
1 'polypeptide(L)'
;MTLDVRGGLKNTEISSNKYVALEEILSNSIDSYLIRRNAESSPPPLSIEFTIEFSKSSLLEESKYNLAISCTDNGAGFGNEQVKAFVTKDSTYKDYLNIQGIGKCKGAGRIQFFHYFNHLKIDSTYLENHTLKRRTLDVLENTREISESHFKNVPPEGSTPQTTIKLLDLKATNNGAIDQSSIRNDFSAHAIRNRLYTAFLQRFIILKGIIGDFSISIIEKEGENSTETKINSKDLPNPNDTKKIPLTCTHGSAGQTKRFTLNITRYSLPFDNHRDAQHEVALCANSALVCSLIKYFLKKPHDRKQALEGNFELILVESDYLEDKVNLQRDGFNIPPEFNT
;
A
#
# COMPACT_ATOMS: atom_id res chain seq x y z
N MET A 1 25.72 -2.92 1.00
CA MET A 1 24.90 -1.89 0.34
C MET A 1 24.23 -1.04 1.41
N THR A 2 23.90 0.21 1.11
CA THR A 2 23.24 1.12 2.06
C THR A 2 22.09 1.87 1.38
N LEU A 3 21.03 2.10 2.15
CA LEU A 3 19.92 2.97 1.78
C LEU A 3 20.26 4.38 2.24
N ASP A 4 20.62 5.26 1.30
CA ASP A 4 20.78 6.69 1.57
C ASP A 4 19.40 7.33 1.75
N VAL A 5 19.03 7.60 3.00
CA VAL A 5 17.74 8.17 3.37
C VAL A 5 17.69 9.64 2.93
N ARG A 6 18.76 10.42 3.15
CA ARG A 6 18.79 11.84 2.76
C ARG A 6 18.78 12.01 1.24
N GLY A 7 19.60 11.24 0.54
CA GLY A 7 19.58 11.18 -0.92
C GLY A 7 18.26 10.62 -1.45
N GLY A 8 17.63 9.68 -0.75
CA GLY A 8 16.29 9.20 -1.02
C GLY A 8 15.25 10.31 -0.96
N LEU A 9 15.19 11.05 0.15
CA LEU A 9 14.27 12.17 0.37
C LEU A 9 14.46 13.30 -0.65
N LYS A 10 15.71 13.59 -1.03
CA LYS A 10 16.02 14.61 -2.05
C LYS A 10 15.59 14.20 -3.46
N ASN A 11 15.75 12.93 -3.82
CA ASN A 11 15.61 12.46 -5.20
C ASN A 11 14.28 11.73 -5.47
N THR A 12 13.47 11.47 -4.45
CA THR A 12 12.16 10.83 -4.58
C THR A 12 11.11 11.85 -4.22
N GLU A 13 10.26 12.23 -5.17
CA GLU A 13 9.20 13.19 -4.87
C GLU A 13 8.24 12.63 -3.81
N ILE A 14 7.68 13.53 -3.00
CA ILE A 14 6.66 13.21 -2.00
C ILE A 14 5.38 12.86 -2.76
N SER A 15 4.76 11.73 -2.43
CA SER A 15 3.45 11.39 -3.00
C SER A 15 2.41 12.46 -2.67
N SER A 16 1.46 12.68 -3.56
CA SER A 16 0.25 13.45 -3.26
C SER A 16 -0.78 12.63 -2.46
N ASN A 17 -0.61 11.30 -2.39
CA ASN A 17 -1.46 10.41 -1.63
C ASN A 17 -1.00 10.30 -0.17
N LYS A 18 -1.79 10.87 0.76
CA LYS A 18 -1.52 10.81 2.21
C LYS A 18 -1.50 9.41 2.81
N TYR A 19 -2.03 8.39 2.12
CA TYR A 19 -2.04 7.00 2.58
C TYR A 19 -0.92 6.15 1.99
N VAL A 20 -0.03 6.72 1.16
CA VAL A 20 1.00 5.96 0.43
C VAL A 20 1.85 5.09 1.36
N ALA A 21 2.17 5.56 2.57
CA ALA A 21 2.94 4.78 3.54
C ALA A 21 2.19 3.51 4.00
N LEU A 22 0.88 3.59 4.22
CA LEU A 22 0.06 2.43 4.59
C LEU A 22 -0.08 1.45 3.42
N GLU A 23 -0.24 1.98 2.20
CA GLU A 23 -0.33 1.18 0.98
C GLU A 23 0.99 0.44 0.70
N GLU A 24 2.13 1.08 0.89
CA GLU A 24 3.45 0.45 0.78
C GLU A 24 3.65 -0.64 1.84
N ILE A 25 3.23 -0.39 3.08
CA ILE A 25 3.28 -1.40 4.15
C ILE A 25 2.39 -2.60 3.81
N LEU A 26 1.13 -2.38 3.40
CA LEU A 26 0.21 -3.44 3.00
C LEU A 26 0.75 -4.24 1.83
N SER A 27 1.28 -3.56 0.80
CA SER A 27 1.90 -4.21 -0.35
C SER A 27 3.04 -5.12 0.07
N ASN A 28 3.93 -4.64 0.95
CA ASN A 28 5.07 -5.43 1.44
C ASN A 28 4.65 -6.58 2.35
N SER A 29 3.58 -6.40 3.13
CA SER A 29 3.00 -7.45 3.97
C SER A 29 2.44 -8.61 3.14
N ILE A 30 1.69 -8.29 2.06
CA ILE A 30 1.20 -9.29 1.11
C ILE A 30 2.36 -10.01 0.42
N ASP A 31 3.36 -9.27 -0.08
CA ASP A 31 4.52 -9.87 -0.75
C ASP A 31 5.31 -10.78 0.21
N SER A 32 5.51 -10.34 1.46
CA SER A 32 6.15 -11.11 2.53
C SER A 32 5.42 -12.44 2.77
N TYR A 33 4.09 -12.43 2.79
CA TYR A 33 3.29 -13.65 2.92
C TYR A 33 3.39 -14.56 1.70
N LEU A 34 3.38 -14.01 0.49
CA LEU A 34 3.56 -14.80 -0.73
C LEU A 34 4.93 -15.49 -0.76
N ILE A 35 5.99 -14.81 -0.29
CA ILE A 35 7.32 -15.42 -0.10
C ILE A 35 7.25 -16.58 0.88
N ARG A 36 6.59 -16.39 2.03
CA ARG A 36 6.42 -17.44 3.04
C ARG A 36 5.68 -18.65 2.49
N ARG A 37 4.55 -18.41 1.81
CA ARG A 37 3.72 -19.45 1.19
C ARG A 37 4.47 -20.24 0.12
N ASN A 38 5.39 -19.60 -0.60
CA ASN A 38 6.22 -20.29 -1.57
C ASN A 38 7.28 -21.19 -0.91
N ALA A 39 7.71 -20.86 0.31
CA ALA A 39 8.73 -21.60 1.06
C ALA A 39 8.14 -22.67 2.01
N GLU A 40 6.94 -22.45 2.55
CA GLU A 40 6.26 -23.32 3.50
C GLU A 40 5.09 -24.07 2.84
N SER A 41 4.96 -25.38 3.06
CA SER A 41 3.91 -26.20 2.43
C SER A 41 2.48 -25.84 2.85
N SER A 42 2.31 -25.31 4.07
CA SER A 42 0.98 -25.00 4.64
C SER A 42 1.08 -23.89 5.69
N PRO A 43 1.42 -22.65 5.30
CA PRO A 43 1.36 -21.52 6.22
C PRO A 43 -0.08 -21.27 6.71
N PRO A 44 -0.28 -20.64 7.86
CA PRO A 44 -1.60 -20.17 8.27
C PRO A 44 -2.19 -19.19 7.24
N PRO A 45 -3.51 -18.99 7.19
CA PRO A 45 -4.13 -17.96 6.35
C PRO A 45 -3.50 -16.59 6.56
N LEU A 46 -3.41 -15.77 5.50
CA LEU A 46 -2.87 -14.42 5.61
C LEU A 46 -3.69 -13.59 6.61
N SER A 47 -2.97 -13.03 7.58
CA SER A 47 -3.51 -12.11 8.57
C SER A 47 -2.62 -10.89 8.66
N ILE A 48 -3.24 -9.72 8.48
CA ILE A 48 -2.58 -8.42 8.63
C ILE A 48 -3.37 -7.60 9.64
N GLU A 49 -2.70 -6.95 10.58
CA GLU A 49 -3.31 -6.06 11.55
C GLU A 49 -2.67 -4.69 11.48
N PHE A 50 -3.44 -3.67 11.13
CA PHE A 50 -3.09 -2.28 11.33
C PHE A 50 -3.58 -1.82 12.70
N THR A 51 -2.71 -1.21 13.50
CA THR A 51 -3.10 -0.47 14.71
C THR A 51 -2.74 1.00 14.55
N ILE A 52 -3.73 1.87 14.74
CA ILE A 52 -3.67 3.32 14.59
C ILE A 52 -3.87 3.95 15.96
N GLU A 53 -2.82 4.55 16.48
CA GLU A 53 -2.80 5.13 17.82
C GLU A 53 -2.80 6.65 17.73
N PHE A 54 -3.83 7.26 18.30
CA PHE A 54 -3.91 8.70 18.49
C PHE A 54 -3.52 9.06 19.91
N SER A 55 -2.61 10.01 20.06
CA SER A 55 -2.30 10.64 21.35
C SER A 55 -2.36 12.16 21.21
N LYS A 56 -2.85 12.85 22.25
CA LYS A 56 -2.89 14.32 22.24
C LYS A 56 -1.47 14.87 22.27
N SER A 57 -1.15 15.81 21.39
CA SER A 57 0.21 16.39 21.32
C SER A 57 0.51 17.34 22.49
N SER A 58 -0.53 17.86 23.15
CA SER A 58 -0.43 18.71 24.33
C SER A 58 -1.73 18.64 25.14
N LEU A 59 -1.64 18.83 26.46
CA LEU A 59 -2.82 18.96 27.34
C LEU A 59 -3.64 20.24 27.07
N LEU A 60 -3.04 21.23 26.41
CA LEU A 60 -3.61 22.57 26.19
C LEU A 60 -4.18 22.79 24.78
N GLU A 61 -3.85 21.94 23.81
CA GLU A 61 -4.31 22.05 22.43
C GLU A 61 -5.23 20.88 22.07
N GLU A 62 -6.54 21.09 22.12
CA GLU A 62 -7.55 20.03 21.92
C GLU A 62 -7.57 19.44 20.50
N SER A 63 -6.98 20.13 19.52
CA SER A 63 -7.11 19.80 18.09
C SER A 63 -5.86 19.18 17.44
N LYS A 64 -4.75 19.02 18.17
CA LYS A 64 -3.52 18.42 17.62
C LYS A 64 -3.29 17.02 18.17
N TYR A 65 -3.15 16.07 17.25
CA TYR A 65 -2.92 14.67 17.55
C TYR A 65 -1.59 14.22 16.99
N ASN A 66 -0.81 13.53 17.82
CA ASN A 66 0.25 12.67 17.35
C ASN A 66 -0.38 11.37 16.84
N LEU A 67 0.13 10.89 15.70
CA LEU A 67 -0.31 9.67 15.05
C LEU A 67 0.84 8.66 15.02
N ALA A 68 0.58 7.47 15.54
CA ALA A 68 1.42 6.30 15.39
C ALA A 68 0.63 5.23 14.61
N ILE A 69 1.28 4.63 13.62
CA ILE A 69 0.70 3.56 12.81
C ILE A 69 1.60 2.35 12.94
N SER A 70 1.03 1.20 13.26
CA SER A 70 1.72 -0.07 13.17
C SER A 70 0.99 -1.03 12.26
N CYS A 71 1.74 -1.92 11.63
CA CYS A 71 1.20 -3.01 10.83
C CYS A 71 1.95 -4.28 11.17
N THR A 72 1.20 -5.32 11.55
CA THR A 72 1.70 -6.63 11.87
C THR A 72 1.22 -7.63 10.81
N ASP A 73 2.15 -8.36 10.19
CA ASP A 73 1.86 -9.41 9.22
C ASP A 73 2.47 -10.75 9.64
N ASN A 74 1.88 -11.84 9.14
CA ASN A 74 2.37 -13.21 9.34
C ASN A 74 3.18 -13.74 8.14
N GLY A 75 3.88 -12.87 7.41
CA GLY A 75 4.71 -13.24 6.27
C GLY A 75 6.07 -13.82 6.64
N ALA A 76 6.99 -13.87 5.67
CA ALA A 76 8.31 -14.50 5.80
C ALA A 76 9.23 -13.73 6.75
N GLY A 77 8.97 -12.43 6.89
CA GLY A 77 9.75 -11.51 7.68
C GLY A 77 11.09 -11.13 7.06
N PHE A 78 11.93 -10.48 7.86
CA PHE A 78 13.21 -9.93 7.42
C PHE A 78 14.30 -10.99 7.53
N GLY A 79 14.41 -11.88 6.53
CA GLY A 79 15.60 -12.70 6.32
C GLY A 79 16.77 -11.90 5.72
N ASN A 80 17.88 -12.57 5.40
CA ASN A 80 19.07 -11.88 4.87
C ASN A 80 18.80 -11.25 3.50
N GLU A 81 18.05 -11.93 2.64
CA GLU A 81 17.66 -11.39 1.33
C GLU A 81 16.72 -10.19 1.47
N GLN A 82 15.75 -10.26 2.39
CA GLN A 82 14.80 -9.17 2.62
C GLN A 82 15.48 -7.95 3.24
N VAL A 83 16.43 -8.13 4.17
CA VAL A 83 17.26 -7.03 4.69
C VAL A 83 18.09 -6.42 3.58
N LYS A 84 18.76 -7.24 2.76
CA LYS A 84 19.55 -6.77 1.62
C LYS A 84 18.68 -5.97 0.64
N ALA A 85 17.48 -6.44 0.33
CA ALA A 85 16.52 -5.73 -0.51
C ALA A 85 16.09 -4.39 0.13
N PHE A 86 15.78 -4.40 1.43
CA PHE A 86 15.41 -3.19 2.17
C PHE A 86 16.51 -2.13 2.20
N VAL A 87 17.78 -2.50 2.28
CA VAL A 87 18.89 -1.53 2.25
C VAL A 87 19.38 -1.18 0.84
N THR A 88 18.75 -1.71 -0.21
CA THR A 88 19.17 -1.47 -1.61
C THR A 88 18.12 -0.65 -2.35
N LYS A 89 18.39 0.64 -2.62
CA LYS A 89 17.38 1.61 -3.12
C LYS A 89 16.58 1.07 -4.31
N ASP A 90 17.25 0.61 -5.35
CA ASP A 90 16.64 0.08 -6.58
C ASP A 90 16.76 -1.44 -6.66
N SER A 91 16.40 -2.12 -5.57
CA SER A 91 16.43 -3.58 -5.52
C SER A 91 15.46 -4.18 -6.53
N THR A 92 15.98 -5.03 -7.41
CA THR A 92 15.22 -5.89 -8.33
C THR A 92 14.85 -7.23 -7.70
N TYR A 93 15.01 -7.37 -6.37
CA TYR A 93 14.79 -8.63 -5.65
C TYR A 93 13.47 -9.31 -6.00
N LYS A 94 12.38 -8.54 -6.01
CA LYS A 94 11.03 -9.06 -6.30
C LYS A 94 10.85 -9.46 -7.77
N ASP A 95 11.59 -8.85 -8.70
CA ASP A 95 11.45 -9.11 -10.13
C ASP A 95 11.94 -10.51 -10.51
N TYR A 96 12.85 -11.09 -9.72
CA TYR A 96 13.39 -12.44 -9.95
C TYR A 96 12.67 -13.54 -9.17
N LEU A 97 11.77 -13.21 -8.23
CA LEU A 97 11.18 -14.22 -7.34
C LEU A 97 10.26 -15.22 -8.06
N ASN A 98 9.77 -14.92 -9.26
CA ASN A 98 8.84 -15.78 -10.02
C ASN A 98 7.69 -16.38 -9.18
N ILE A 99 7.20 -15.63 -8.20
CA ILE A 99 6.06 -15.98 -7.34
C ILE A 99 4.83 -15.23 -7.85
N GLN A 100 3.75 -15.96 -8.10
CA GLN A 100 2.49 -15.38 -8.56
C GLN A 100 1.94 -14.38 -7.53
N GLY A 101 1.57 -13.19 -8.00
CA GLY A 101 0.95 -12.14 -7.16
C GLY A 101 1.93 -11.21 -6.44
N ILE A 102 3.25 -11.44 -6.53
CA ILE A 102 4.24 -10.49 -6.02
C ILE A 102 4.20 -9.20 -6.84
N GLY A 103 4.11 -8.07 -6.13
CA GLY A 103 4.14 -6.76 -6.76
C GLY A 103 5.52 -6.43 -7.33
N LYS A 104 5.57 -5.87 -8.54
CA LYS A 104 6.79 -5.27 -9.08
C LYS A 104 7.00 -3.91 -8.41
N CYS A 105 8.23 -3.60 -8.03
CA CYS A 105 8.53 -2.33 -7.38
C CYS A 105 9.80 -1.71 -7.96
N LYS A 106 9.76 -0.39 -8.14
CA LYS A 106 10.93 0.41 -8.54
C LYS A 106 11.82 0.78 -7.33
N GLY A 107 11.72 0.02 -6.23
CA GLY A 107 12.55 0.19 -5.04
C GLY A 107 12.35 1.46 -4.19
N ALA A 108 11.72 2.53 -4.68
CA ALA A 108 11.66 3.80 -3.93
C ALA A 108 10.59 3.88 -2.81
N GLY A 109 9.62 2.96 -2.74
CA GLY A 109 8.41 3.09 -1.91
C GLY A 109 8.66 3.37 -0.42
N ARG A 110 9.64 2.70 0.19
CA ARG A 110 9.99 2.90 1.61
C ARG A 110 10.56 4.28 1.95
N ILE A 111 11.03 5.06 0.96
CA ILE A 111 11.39 6.46 1.18
C ILE A 111 10.16 7.28 1.56
N GLN A 112 8.97 6.89 1.11
CA GLN A 112 7.72 7.55 1.50
C GLN A 112 7.47 7.46 3.01
N PHE A 113 7.95 6.41 3.71
CA PHE A 113 7.87 6.35 5.17
C PHE A 113 8.55 7.57 5.80
N PHE A 114 9.76 7.90 5.33
CA PHE A 114 10.54 9.03 5.81
C PHE A 114 10.05 10.38 5.28
N HIS A 115 9.17 10.43 4.28
CA HIS A 115 8.51 11.69 3.89
C HIS A 115 7.39 12.06 4.86
N TYR A 116 6.68 11.06 5.39
CA TYR A 116 5.50 11.27 6.22
C TYR A 116 5.73 11.10 7.73
N PHE A 117 6.76 10.36 8.14
CA PHE A 117 7.00 10.02 9.55
C PHE A 117 8.46 10.29 9.93
N ASN A 118 8.68 10.73 11.17
CA ASN A 118 10.04 10.99 11.67
C ASN A 118 10.74 9.72 12.16
N HIS A 119 10.01 8.63 12.37
CA HIS A 119 10.56 7.46 13.03
C HIS A 119 9.97 6.17 12.48
N LEU A 120 10.86 5.29 12.02
CA LEU A 120 10.57 3.93 11.56
C LEU A 120 11.13 2.93 12.57
N LYS A 121 10.29 1.99 13.02
CA LYS A 121 10.73 0.78 13.72
C LYS A 121 10.29 -0.46 12.94
N ILE A 122 11.14 -1.48 12.93
CA ILE A 122 10.82 -2.81 12.41
C ILE A 122 11.18 -3.81 13.49
N ASP A 123 10.27 -4.72 13.76
CA ASP A 123 10.50 -5.90 14.59
C ASP A 123 10.06 -7.11 13.79
N SER A 124 10.96 -8.06 13.53
CA SER A 124 10.66 -9.19 12.68
C SER A 124 11.27 -10.48 13.20
N THR A 125 10.40 -11.42 13.51
CA THR A 125 10.70 -12.84 13.68
C THR A 125 10.55 -13.53 12.33
N TYR A 126 11.57 -14.25 11.89
CA TYR A 126 11.65 -14.93 10.59
C TYR A 126 12.25 -16.32 10.76
N LEU A 127 11.99 -17.20 9.80
CA LEU A 127 12.54 -18.55 9.78
C LEU A 127 13.82 -18.59 8.93
N GLU A 128 14.90 -19.11 9.50
CA GLU A 128 16.14 -19.40 8.76
C GLU A 128 16.59 -20.83 9.09
N ASN A 129 16.67 -21.70 8.08
CA ASN A 129 17.03 -23.11 8.27
C ASN A 129 16.21 -23.79 9.39
N HIS A 130 14.89 -23.60 9.37
CA HIS A 130 13.94 -24.10 10.39
C HIS A 130 14.13 -23.55 11.82
N THR A 131 15.01 -22.56 12.00
CA THR A 131 15.24 -21.91 13.29
C THR A 131 14.63 -20.52 13.27
N LEU A 132 13.83 -20.19 14.30
CA LEU A 132 13.31 -18.84 14.46
C LEU A 132 14.44 -17.91 14.87
N LYS A 133 14.54 -16.79 14.16
CA LYS A 133 15.44 -15.68 14.48
C LYS A 133 14.63 -14.40 14.50
N ARG A 134 15.10 -13.41 15.25
CA ARG A 134 14.47 -12.11 15.30
C ARG A 134 15.49 -11.01 15.10
N ARG A 135 15.09 -9.99 14.34
CA ARG A 135 15.88 -8.79 14.16
C ARG A 135 15.02 -7.54 14.29
N THR A 136 15.62 -6.49 14.82
CA THR A 136 14.97 -5.20 15.01
C THR A 136 15.74 -4.09 14.30
N LEU A 137 15.01 -3.07 13.86
CA LEU A 137 15.54 -1.84 13.28
C LEU A 137 14.83 -0.66 13.95
N ASP A 138 15.59 0.37 14.31
CA ASP A 138 15.08 1.61 14.88
C ASP A 138 15.81 2.78 14.21
N VAL A 139 15.07 3.58 13.43
CA VAL A 139 15.63 4.60 12.54
C VAL A 139 14.84 5.89 12.64
N LEU A 140 15.54 6.96 13.00
CA LEU A 140 15.04 8.34 12.94
C LEU A 140 15.26 8.93 11.54
N GLU A 141 14.44 9.89 11.14
CA GLU A 141 14.50 10.55 9.82
C GLU A 141 15.83 11.21 9.49
N ASN A 142 16.56 11.69 10.52
CA ASN A 142 17.84 12.38 10.35
C ASN A 142 19.00 11.41 10.07
N THR A 143 18.75 10.09 10.19
CA THR A 143 19.68 9.02 9.83
C THR A 143 20.10 9.20 8.38
N ARG A 144 21.39 9.29 8.13
CA ARG A 144 21.91 9.51 6.77
C ARG A 144 21.73 8.26 5.91
N GLU A 145 22.17 7.12 6.42
CA GLU A 145 22.22 5.86 5.69
C GLU A 145 21.81 4.70 6.60
N ILE A 146 21.11 3.72 6.03
CA ILE A 146 20.76 2.47 6.70
C ILE A 146 21.46 1.32 5.97
N SER A 147 22.19 0.51 6.71
CA SER A 147 22.92 -0.68 6.23
C SER A 147 22.42 -1.94 6.94
N GLU A 148 22.85 -3.10 6.47
CA GLU A 148 22.53 -4.39 7.10
C GLU A 148 22.94 -4.43 8.58
N SER A 149 24.03 -3.75 8.97
CA SER A 149 24.53 -3.71 10.36
C SER A 149 23.64 -2.90 11.31
N HIS A 150 22.68 -2.12 10.80
CA HIS A 150 21.71 -1.42 11.63
C HIS A 150 20.60 -2.35 12.13
N PHE A 151 20.42 -3.51 11.50
CA PHE A 151 19.52 -4.53 12.01
C PHE A 151 20.19 -5.29 13.16
N LYS A 152 19.59 -5.22 14.34
CA LYS A 152 20.09 -5.89 15.54
C LYS A 152 19.44 -7.26 15.67
N ASN A 153 20.25 -8.31 15.77
CA ASN A 153 19.74 -9.63 16.11
C ASN A 153 19.39 -9.66 17.60
N VAL A 154 18.20 -10.16 17.93
CA VAL A 154 17.70 -10.33 19.28
C VAL A 154 17.10 -11.73 19.44
N PRO A 155 16.96 -12.26 20.67
CA PRO A 155 16.26 -13.53 20.88
C PRO A 155 14.84 -13.48 20.29
N PRO A 156 14.38 -14.56 19.63
CA PRO A 156 13.04 -14.62 19.09
C PRO A 156 11.99 -14.57 20.21
N GLU A 157 10.91 -13.85 19.95
CA GLU A 157 9.70 -13.86 20.76
C GLU A 157 8.61 -14.58 19.95
N GLY A 158 7.83 -15.43 20.64
CA GLY A 158 6.78 -16.24 20.01
C GLY A 158 7.29 -17.50 19.33
N SER A 159 6.38 -18.17 18.60
CA SER A 159 6.60 -19.48 17.99
C SER A 159 6.42 -19.49 16.47
N THR A 160 6.15 -18.33 15.86
CA THR A 160 5.86 -18.22 14.43
C THR A 160 6.50 -16.98 13.81
N PRO A 161 6.85 -17.01 12.51
CA PRO A 161 7.24 -15.82 11.77
C PRO A 161 6.17 -14.72 11.85
N GLN A 162 6.62 -13.50 12.12
CA GLN A 162 5.79 -12.31 12.26
C GLN A 162 6.67 -11.07 12.06
N THR A 163 6.11 -10.05 11.41
CA THR A 163 6.76 -8.75 11.27
C THR A 163 5.83 -7.65 11.71
N THR A 164 6.33 -6.72 12.51
CA THR A 164 5.65 -5.48 12.87
C THR A 164 6.48 -4.29 12.39
N ILE A 165 5.90 -3.47 11.51
CA ILE A 165 6.45 -2.16 11.14
C ILE A 165 5.70 -1.10 11.93
N LYS A 166 6.41 -0.15 12.54
CA LYS A 166 5.82 1.01 13.22
C LYS A 166 6.35 2.31 12.59
N LEU A 167 5.42 3.18 12.21
CA LEU A 167 5.65 4.53 11.74
C LEU A 167 5.16 5.48 12.84
N LEU A 168 6.06 6.29 13.37
CA LEU A 168 5.82 7.15 14.52
C LEU A 168 6.10 8.61 14.14
N ASP A 169 5.47 9.52 14.88
CA ASP A 169 5.67 10.97 14.76
C ASP A 169 5.38 11.48 13.34
N LEU A 170 4.10 11.45 12.96
CA LEU A 170 3.62 11.98 11.69
C LEU A 170 4.03 13.45 11.52
N LYS A 171 4.61 13.76 10.35
CA LYS A 171 5.06 15.10 10.01
C LYS A 171 3.90 15.98 9.58
N ALA A 172 4.00 17.26 9.91
CA ALA A 172 3.29 18.29 9.16
C ALA A 172 3.91 18.35 7.75
N THR A 173 3.20 17.84 6.75
CA THR A 173 3.71 17.83 5.37
C THR A 173 3.54 19.22 4.75
N ASN A 174 4.65 19.86 4.35
CA ASN A 174 4.64 21.20 3.75
C ASN A 174 3.88 21.31 2.41
N ASN A 175 3.53 20.18 1.78
CA ASN A 175 2.73 20.13 0.55
C ASN A 175 1.21 20.14 0.79
N GLY A 176 0.75 20.22 2.05
CA GLY A 176 -0.67 20.21 2.39
C GLY A 176 -1.36 18.84 2.27
N ALA A 177 -0.61 17.74 2.09
CA ALA A 177 -1.18 16.40 2.00
C ALA A 177 -1.86 15.95 3.31
N ILE A 178 -1.40 16.47 4.45
CA ILE A 178 -1.94 16.18 5.77
C ILE A 178 -2.30 17.48 6.48
N ASP A 179 -3.58 17.64 6.77
CA ASP A 179 -4.10 18.69 7.64
C ASP A 179 -4.24 18.13 9.06
N GLN A 180 -3.54 18.76 10.01
CA GLN A 180 -3.53 18.34 11.42
C GLN A 180 -4.92 18.34 12.04
N SER A 181 -5.81 19.23 11.59
CA SER A 181 -7.18 19.31 12.08
C SER A 181 -8.09 18.16 11.59
N SER A 182 -7.70 17.48 10.49
CA SER A 182 -8.47 16.38 9.89
C SER A 182 -7.89 15.00 10.19
N ILE A 183 -6.73 14.90 10.87
CA ILE A 183 -6.02 13.63 11.13
C ILE A 183 -6.95 12.55 11.71
N ARG A 184 -7.81 12.90 12.68
CA ARG A 184 -8.74 11.92 13.29
C ARG A 184 -9.72 11.35 12.29
N ASN A 185 -10.28 12.19 11.42
CA ASN A 185 -11.23 11.74 10.41
C ASN A 185 -10.52 10.96 9.31
N ASP A 186 -9.38 11.47 8.86
CA ASP A 186 -8.59 10.93 7.76
C ASP A 186 -7.95 9.58 8.08
N PHE A 187 -7.45 9.41 9.31
CA PHE A 187 -6.78 8.19 9.73
C PHE A 187 -7.64 7.36 10.69
N SER A 188 -8.94 7.61 10.78
CA SER A 188 -9.86 6.72 11.50
C SER A 188 -9.76 5.30 10.95
N ALA A 189 -10.04 4.29 11.79
CA ALA A 189 -10.00 2.89 11.36
C ALA A 189 -10.88 2.66 10.12
N HIS A 190 -12.05 3.33 10.09
CA HIS A 190 -12.98 3.27 8.99
C HIS A 190 -12.44 3.92 7.69
N ALA A 191 -11.85 5.12 7.77
CA ALA A 191 -11.28 5.80 6.60
C ALA A 191 -10.13 4.99 5.98
N ILE A 192 -9.24 4.45 6.82
CA ILE A 192 -8.14 3.58 6.38
C ILE A 192 -8.69 2.31 5.74
N ARG A 193 -9.68 1.66 6.36
CA ARG A 193 -10.31 0.46 5.79
C ARG A 193 -10.89 0.73 4.40
N ASN A 194 -11.63 1.82 4.22
CA ASN A 194 -12.20 2.15 2.90
C ASN A 194 -11.12 2.48 1.88
N ARG A 195 -10.06 3.19 2.29
CA ARG A 195 -8.94 3.50 1.40
C ARG A 195 -8.24 2.23 0.95
N LEU A 196 -7.81 1.38 1.89
CA LEU A 196 -7.10 0.14 1.57
C LEU A 196 -7.98 -0.80 0.75
N TYR A 197 -9.25 -0.95 1.12
CA TYR A 197 -10.24 -1.73 0.36
C TYR A 197 -10.30 -1.27 -1.10
N THR A 198 -10.50 0.03 -1.34
CA THR A 198 -10.64 0.57 -2.69
C THR A 198 -9.34 0.49 -3.47
N ALA A 199 -8.22 0.88 -2.86
CA ALA A 199 -6.92 0.95 -3.53
C ALA A 199 -6.37 -0.43 -3.90
N PHE A 200 -6.70 -1.47 -3.13
CA PHE A 200 -6.21 -2.84 -3.32
C PHE A 200 -7.29 -3.82 -3.78
N LEU A 201 -8.52 -3.39 -4.06
CA LEU A 201 -9.65 -4.29 -4.39
C LEU A 201 -9.26 -5.35 -5.43
N GLN A 202 -8.65 -4.91 -6.52
CA GLN A 202 -8.24 -5.80 -7.59
C GLN A 202 -7.15 -6.78 -7.15
N ARG A 203 -6.12 -6.27 -6.46
CA ARG A 203 -5.08 -7.11 -5.87
C ARG A 203 -5.65 -8.11 -4.87
N PHE A 204 -6.65 -7.74 -4.08
CA PHE A 204 -7.34 -8.61 -3.14
C PHE A 204 -8.10 -9.74 -3.82
N ILE A 205 -8.77 -9.47 -4.95
CA ILE A 205 -9.47 -10.50 -5.73
C ILE A 205 -8.46 -11.50 -6.32
N ILE A 206 -7.37 -11.00 -6.92
CA ILE A 206 -6.28 -11.84 -7.44
C ILE A 206 -5.67 -12.66 -6.30
N LEU A 207 -5.37 -12.00 -5.17
CA LEU A 207 -4.79 -12.61 -3.99
C LEU A 207 -5.67 -13.73 -3.45
N LYS A 208 -6.99 -13.53 -3.33
CA LYS A 208 -7.93 -14.58 -2.92
C LYS A 208 -7.86 -15.80 -3.83
N GLY A 209 -7.73 -15.60 -5.15
CA GLY A 209 -7.55 -16.69 -6.12
C GLY A 209 -6.23 -17.47 -5.93
N ILE A 210 -5.18 -16.81 -5.44
CA ILE A 210 -3.86 -17.42 -5.21
C ILE A 210 -3.81 -18.09 -3.83
N ILE A 211 -4.26 -17.40 -2.78
CA ILE A 211 -4.02 -17.79 -1.40
C ILE A 211 -5.21 -18.34 -0.63
N GLY A 212 -6.42 -18.16 -1.16
CA GLY A 212 -7.67 -18.46 -0.46
C GLY A 212 -8.07 -17.34 0.49
N ASP A 213 -8.70 -17.70 1.60
CA ASP A 213 -9.22 -16.74 2.56
C ASP A 213 -8.09 -16.00 3.30
N PHE A 214 -8.26 -14.69 3.47
CA PHE A 214 -7.43 -13.81 4.27
C PHE A 214 -8.26 -12.76 5.01
N SER A 215 -7.65 -12.13 6.02
CA SER A 215 -8.24 -11.03 6.79
C SER A 215 -7.25 -9.89 7.03
N ILE A 216 -7.75 -8.66 6.97
CA ILE A 216 -7.02 -7.45 7.37
C ILE A 216 -7.84 -6.74 8.44
N SER A 217 -7.31 -6.67 9.66
CA SER A 217 -7.89 -5.91 10.78
C SER A 217 -7.30 -4.50 10.80
N ILE A 218 -8.15 -3.51 11.10
CA ILE A 218 -7.75 -2.13 11.32
C ILE A 218 -8.32 -1.71 12.66
N ILE A 219 -7.44 -1.45 13.62
CA ILE A 219 -7.75 -1.11 14.99
C ILE A 219 -7.36 0.34 15.23
N GLU A 220 -8.30 1.18 15.65
CA GLU A 220 -8.03 2.53 16.14
C GLU A 220 -8.00 2.49 17.67
N LYS A 221 -7.02 3.18 18.27
CA LYS A 221 -6.81 3.28 19.71
C LYS A 221 -6.68 4.73 20.15
N GLU A 222 -7.35 5.05 21.25
CA GLU A 222 -7.22 6.32 21.97
C GLU A 222 -7.27 6.05 23.47
N GLY A 223 -6.10 6.08 24.13
CA GLY A 223 -5.98 5.65 25.52
C GLY A 223 -6.40 4.19 25.67
N GLU A 224 -7.42 3.93 26.49
CA GLU A 224 -7.99 2.59 26.71
C GLU A 224 -9.11 2.23 25.72
N ASN A 225 -9.63 3.21 24.97
CA ASN A 225 -10.68 2.97 24.00
C ASN A 225 -10.10 2.38 22.72
N SER A 226 -10.80 1.41 22.13
CA SER A 226 -10.45 0.88 20.82
C SER A 226 -11.70 0.61 19.97
N THR A 227 -11.56 0.81 18.67
CA THR A 227 -12.55 0.44 17.65
C THR A 227 -11.86 -0.40 16.59
N GLU A 228 -12.55 -1.41 16.07
CA GLU A 228 -12.00 -2.32 15.06
C GLU A 228 -12.93 -2.36 13.83
N THR A 229 -12.34 -2.41 12.65
CA THR A 229 -13.00 -2.77 11.39
C THR A 229 -12.14 -3.73 10.60
N LYS A 230 -12.73 -4.42 9.62
CA LYS A 230 -12.08 -5.51 8.88
C LYS A 230 -12.31 -5.43 7.38
N ILE A 231 -11.35 -5.97 6.65
CA ILE A 231 -11.51 -6.42 5.26
C ILE A 231 -11.37 -7.93 5.28
N ASN A 232 -12.45 -8.66 4.99
CA ASN A 232 -12.40 -10.09 4.80
C ASN A 232 -12.49 -10.41 3.31
N SER A 233 -11.62 -11.33 2.89
CA SER A 233 -11.66 -11.93 1.55
C SER A 233 -13.03 -12.48 1.14
N LYS A 234 -13.84 -12.94 2.11
CA LYS A 234 -15.20 -13.45 1.88
C LYS A 234 -16.18 -12.38 1.42
N ASP A 235 -15.93 -11.13 1.78
CA ASP A 235 -16.79 -9.98 1.49
C ASP A 235 -16.40 -9.28 0.18
N LEU A 236 -15.39 -9.80 -0.53
CA LEU A 236 -14.94 -9.21 -1.80
C LEU A 236 -16.00 -9.42 -2.89
N PRO A 237 -16.30 -8.38 -3.69
CA PRO A 237 -17.24 -8.45 -4.79
C PRO A 237 -16.68 -9.29 -5.93
N ASN A 238 -17.60 -9.80 -6.76
CA ASN A 238 -17.25 -10.33 -8.07
C ASN A 238 -17.31 -9.19 -9.11
N PRO A 239 -16.49 -9.26 -10.17
CA PRO A 239 -16.62 -8.31 -11.27
C PRO A 239 -17.99 -8.44 -11.93
N ASN A 240 -18.68 -7.31 -12.13
CA ASN A 240 -19.98 -7.24 -12.80
C ASN A 240 -19.83 -7.28 -14.32
N ASP A 241 -18.78 -6.65 -14.84
CA ASP A 241 -18.47 -6.60 -16.27
C ASP A 241 -16.96 -6.49 -16.47
N THR A 242 -16.46 -7.01 -17.59
CA THR A 242 -15.07 -6.88 -18.00
C THR A 242 -14.99 -6.64 -19.51
N LYS A 243 -14.32 -5.55 -19.90
CA LYS A 243 -14.12 -5.18 -21.31
C LYS A 243 -12.65 -5.10 -21.64
N LYS A 244 -12.30 -5.48 -22.87
CA LYS A 244 -10.96 -5.34 -23.43
C LYS A 244 -11.01 -4.36 -24.58
N ILE A 245 -10.23 -3.28 -24.49
CA ILE A 245 -10.14 -2.26 -25.53
C ILE A 245 -8.71 -2.26 -26.07
N PRO A 246 -8.50 -2.47 -27.38
CA PRO A 246 -7.17 -2.38 -27.97
C PRO A 246 -6.68 -0.93 -27.92
N LEU A 247 -5.45 -0.73 -27.46
CA LEU A 247 -4.75 0.55 -27.47
C LEU A 247 -3.64 0.51 -28.52
N THR A 248 -3.79 1.36 -29.53
CA THR A 248 -2.83 1.43 -30.64
C THR A 248 -1.98 2.67 -30.47
N CYS A 249 -0.67 2.49 -30.25
CA CYS A 249 0.28 3.59 -30.26
C CYS A 249 0.86 3.73 -31.68
N THR A 250 0.56 4.83 -32.35
CA THR A 250 1.03 5.13 -33.72
C THR A 250 2.32 5.95 -33.74
N HIS A 251 2.92 6.24 -32.58
CA HIS A 251 4.14 7.03 -32.46
C HIS A 251 5.36 6.14 -32.22
N GLY A 252 6.02 5.78 -33.31
CA GLY A 252 7.33 5.16 -33.35
C GLY A 252 7.97 5.43 -34.71
N SER A 253 9.29 5.62 -34.75
CA SER A 253 10.07 5.72 -35.97
C SER A 253 9.60 4.65 -36.96
N ALA A 254 9.21 5.06 -38.17
CA ALA A 254 8.64 4.25 -39.24
C ALA A 254 8.70 2.71 -39.03
N GLY A 255 7.62 2.11 -38.52
CA GLY A 255 7.38 0.67 -38.64
C GLY A 255 7.08 -0.16 -37.37
N GLN A 256 7.15 0.38 -36.15
CA GLN A 256 6.76 -0.37 -34.94
C GLN A 256 5.46 0.16 -34.31
N THR A 257 4.32 -0.41 -34.69
CA THR A 257 3.06 -0.26 -33.95
C THR A 257 3.09 -1.18 -32.73
N LYS A 258 3.35 -0.64 -31.54
CA LYS A 258 3.10 -1.39 -30.30
C LYS A 258 1.60 -1.40 -30.02
N ARG A 259 1.05 -2.60 -29.84
CA ARG A 259 -0.35 -2.83 -29.47
C ARG A 259 -0.40 -3.21 -28.01
N PHE A 260 -1.17 -2.45 -27.24
CA PHE A 260 -1.49 -2.76 -25.84
C PHE A 260 -2.98 -3.06 -25.75
N THR A 261 -3.42 -3.60 -24.63
CA THR A 261 -4.85 -3.80 -24.34
C THR A 261 -5.17 -3.12 -23.01
N LEU A 262 -6.20 -2.28 -23.00
CA LEU A 262 -6.83 -1.81 -21.77
C LEU A 262 -7.84 -2.86 -21.31
N ASN A 263 -7.66 -3.38 -20.10
CA ASN A 263 -8.63 -4.21 -19.42
C ASN A 263 -9.42 -3.31 -18.46
N ILE A 264 -10.73 -3.23 -18.66
CA ILE A 264 -11.64 -2.43 -17.85
C ILE A 264 -12.52 -3.39 -17.07
N THR A 265 -12.49 -3.29 -15.74
CA THR A 265 -13.30 -4.12 -14.85
C THR A 265 -14.25 -3.23 -14.06
N ARG A 266 -15.53 -3.58 -14.05
CA ARG A 266 -16.56 -2.87 -13.28
C ARG A 266 -16.95 -3.70 -12.06
N TYR A 267 -17.04 -3.05 -10.91
CA TYR A 267 -17.63 -3.58 -9.68
C TYR A 267 -18.76 -2.67 -9.20
N SER A 268 -19.89 -3.28 -8.86
CA SER A 268 -21.04 -2.63 -8.24
C SER A 268 -21.11 -3.03 -6.78
N LEU A 269 -20.92 -2.05 -5.90
CA LEU A 269 -20.93 -2.21 -4.46
C LEU A 269 -22.29 -1.77 -3.89
N PRO A 270 -23.06 -2.66 -3.25
CA PRO A 270 -24.34 -2.29 -2.65
C PRO A 270 -24.18 -1.20 -1.58
N PHE A 271 -24.99 -0.15 -1.65
CA PHE A 271 -24.95 0.98 -0.71
C PHE A 271 -25.03 0.52 0.75
N ASP A 272 -25.91 -0.43 1.06
CA ASP A 272 -26.15 -0.88 2.43
C ASP A 272 -24.91 -1.49 3.09
N ASN A 273 -24.04 -2.13 2.31
CA ASN A 273 -22.79 -2.74 2.78
C ASN A 273 -21.58 -1.79 2.67
N HIS A 274 -21.75 -0.66 1.98
CA HIS A 274 -20.67 0.26 1.59
C HIS A 274 -21.09 1.72 1.72
N ARG A 275 -21.77 2.10 2.80
CA ARG A 275 -22.38 3.44 2.99
C ARG A 275 -21.41 4.61 2.80
N ASP A 276 -20.15 4.39 3.13
CA ASP A 276 -19.09 5.39 3.06
C ASP A 276 -18.21 5.27 1.81
N ALA A 277 -18.56 4.37 0.89
CA ALA A 277 -17.92 4.31 -0.41
C ALA A 277 -18.35 5.49 -1.29
N GLN A 278 -17.67 5.62 -2.42
CA GLN A 278 -17.98 6.58 -3.45
C GLN A 278 -17.73 5.95 -4.81
N HIS A 279 -18.36 6.50 -5.84
CA HIS A 279 -18.02 6.18 -7.22
C HIS A 279 -16.54 6.46 -7.48
N GLU A 280 -15.89 5.55 -8.21
CA GLU A 280 -14.49 5.70 -8.61
C GLU A 280 -14.30 5.19 -10.03
N VAL A 281 -13.49 5.91 -10.80
CA VAL A 281 -12.98 5.45 -12.09
C VAL A 281 -11.49 5.68 -12.04
N ALA A 282 -10.69 4.64 -12.14
CA ALA A 282 -9.26 4.80 -11.91
C ALA A 282 -8.38 3.99 -12.85
N LEU A 283 -7.21 4.55 -13.13
CA LEU A 283 -6.10 3.86 -13.77
C LEU A 283 -5.28 3.14 -12.70
N CYS A 284 -5.00 1.87 -12.97
CA CYS A 284 -4.30 0.98 -12.07
C CYS A 284 -2.95 0.56 -12.64
N ALA A 285 -2.01 0.29 -11.74
CA ALA A 285 -0.76 -0.40 -12.05
C ALA A 285 -0.37 -1.27 -10.83
N ASN A 286 0.26 -2.40 -11.08
CA ASN A 286 0.61 -3.44 -10.13
C ASN A 286 -0.61 -3.88 -9.30
N SER A 287 -1.77 -3.96 -9.96
CA SER A 287 -3.08 -4.27 -9.36
C SER A 287 -3.50 -3.32 -8.22
N ALA A 288 -2.95 -2.11 -8.20
CA ALA A 288 -3.30 -1.05 -7.25
C ALA A 288 -3.77 0.21 -7.98
N LEU A 289 -4.65 0.97 -7.33
CA LEU A 289 -5.13 2.26 -7.82
C LEU A 289 -3.99 3.30 -7.80
N VAL A 290 -3.68 3.89 -8.96
CA VAL A 290 -2.64 4.92 -9.09
C VAL A 290 -3.25 6.30 -9.31
N CYS A 291 -4.18 6.43 -10.25
CA CYS A 291 -4.74 7.72 -10.65
C CYS A 291 -6.26 7.66 -10.74
N SER A 292 -6.94 8.51 -9.99
CA SER A 292 -8.40 8.67 -10.06
C SER A 292 -8.78 9.59 -11.23
N LEU A 293 -9.63 9.08 -12.09
CA LEU A 293 -10.28 9.78 -13.20
C LEU A 293 -11.70 10.23 -12.86
N ILE A 294 -12.20 9.98 -11.64
CA ILE A 294 -13.61 10.23 -11.29
C ILE A 294 -14.04 11.67 -11.54
N LYS A 295 -13.12 12.64 -11.43
CA LYS A 295 -13.41 14.07 -11.66
C LYS A 295 -13.83 14.37 -13.10
N TYR A 296 -13.42 13.56 -14.08
CA TYR A 296 -13.82 13.69 -15.48
C TYR A 296 -15.26 13.21 -15.72
N PHE A 297 -15.75 12.26 -14.90
CA PHE A 297 -17.08 11.68 -15.02
C PHE A 297 -18.09 12.36 -14.08
N LEU A 298 -17.73 12.53 -12.80
CA LEU A 298 -18.54 13.15 -11.75
C LEU A 298 -17.80 14.34 -11.16
N LYS A 299 -18.13 15.55 -11.61
CA LYS A 299 -17.41 16.78 -11.23
C LYS A 299 -17.65 17.19 -9.77
N LYS A 300 -18.87 17.06 -9.24
CA LYS A 300 -19.19 17.50 -7.88
C LYS A 300 -18.89 16.38 -6.87
N PRO A 301 -18.30 16.69 -5.70
CA PRO A 301 -18.05 15.69 -4.66
C PRO A 301 -19.30 14.97 -4.16
N HIS A 302 -20.44 15.68 -4.08
CA HIS A 302 -21.72 15.10 -3.66
C HIS A 302 -22.17 13.96 -4.59
N ASP A 303 -22.07 14.17 -5.91
CA ASP A 303 -22.50 13.18 -6.90
C ASP A 303 -21.68 11.88 -6.81
N ARG A 304 -20.43 11.96 -6.35
CA ARG A 304 -19.58 10.76 -6.14
C ARG A 304 -20.03 9.95 -4.94
N LYS A 305 -20.65 10.57 -3.95
CA LYS A 305 -21.13 9.95 -2.71
C LYS A 305 -22.59 9.54 -2.77
N GLN A 306 -23.27 9.81 -3.89
CA GLN A 306 -24.65 9.43 -4.09
C GLN A 306 -24.70 8.13 -4.90
N ALA A 307 -25.18 7.06 -4.29
CA ALA A 307 -25.32 5.76 -4.97
C ALA A 307 -26.24 5.85 -6.21
N LEU A 308 -25.84 5.19 -7.28
CA LEU A 308 -26.61 5.03 -8.51
C LEU A 308 -27.37 3.71 -8.44
N GLU A 309 -28.71 3.77 -8.51
CA GLU A 309 -29.57 2.58 -8.44
C GLU A 309 -29.24 1.69 -7.22
N GLY A 310 -28.93 2.31 -6.08
CA GLY A 310 -28.56 1.61 -4.84
C GLY A 310 -27.13 1.08 -4.77
N ASN A 311 -26.27 1.39 -5.74
CA ASN A 311 -24.89 0.91 -5.80
C ASN A 311 -23.86 2.04 -5.97
N PHE A 312 -22.66 1.81 -5.43
CA PHE A 312 -21.45 2.53 -5.79
C PHE A 312 -20.70 1.77 -6.87
N GLU A 313 -20.27 2.47 -7.91
CA GLU A 313 -19.62 1.89 -9.07
C GLU A 313 -18.11 2.17 -9.01
N LEU A 314 -17.31 1.09 -9.04
CA LEU A 314 -15.86 1.14 -9.17
C LEU A 314 -15.46 0.61 -10.54
N ILE A 315 -14.84 1.45 -11.35
CA ILE A 315 -14.33 1.08 -12.68
C ILE A 315 -12.81 1.16 -12.64
N LEU A 316 -12.16 0.00 -12.75
CA LEU A 316 -10.70 -0.12 -12.70
C LEU A 316 -10.16 -0.43 -14.10
N VAL A 317 -9.12 0.31 -14.51
CA VAL A 317 -8.50 0.19 -15.83
C VAL A 317 -7.04 -0.22 -15.69
N GLU A 318 -6.67 -1.35 -16.27
CA GLU A 318 -5.31 -1.91 -16.25
C GLU A 318 -4.76 -2.10 -17.67
N SER A 319 -3.44 -2.02 -17.81
CA SER A 319 -2.74 -2.36 -19.04
C SER A 319 -1.25 -2.49 -18.80
N ASP A 320 -0.56 -3.36 -19.55
CA ASP A 320 0.92 -3.40 -19.57
C ASP A 320 1.53 -2.03 -19.89
N TYR A 321 0.83 -1.20 -20.68
CA TYR A 321 1.26 0.17 -20.94
C TYR A 321 1.27 1.03 -19.66
N LEU A 322 0.28 0.88 -18.79
CA LEU A 322 0.17 1.61 -17.53
C LEU A 322 1.24 1.12 -16.55
N GLU A 323 1.49 -0.20 -16.51
CA GLU A 323 2.57 -0.79 -15.71
C GLU A 323 3.94 -0.19 -16.04
N ASP A 324 4.24 -0.03 -17.32
CA ASP A 324 5.51 0.55 -17.78
C ASP A 324 5.64 2.03 -17.42
N LYS A 325 4.51 2.74 -17.35
CA LYS A 325 4.46 4.21 -17.24
C LYS A 325 4.20 4.75 -15.84
N VAL A 326 3.81 3.93 -14.86
CA VAL A 326 3.60 4.42 -13.48
C VAL A 326 4.85 5.11 -12.93
N ASN A 327 4.68 6.25 -12.26
CA ASN A 327 5.79 6.98 -11.64
C ASN A 327 6.31 6.25 -10.37
N LEU A 328 7.38 6.78 -9.75
CA LEU A 328 7.97 6.16 -8.56
C LEU A 328 7.10 6.31 -7.32
N GLN A 329 6.27 7.36 -7.29
CA GLN A 329 5.41 7.78 -6.19
C GLN A 329 4.07 7.06 -6.17
N ARG A 330 3.74 6.34 -7.26
CA ARG A 330 2.50 5.60 -7.49
C ARG A 330 1.24 6.45 -7.36
N ASP A 331 1.34 7.73 -7.69
CA ASP A 331 0.22 8.68 -7.69
C ASP A 331 -0.04 9.28 -9.09
N GLY A 332 0.68 8.79 -10.10
CA GLY A 332 0.52 9.22 -11.47
C GLY A 332 1.28 8.35 -12.47
N PHE A 333 1.22 8.77 -13.73
CA PHE A 333 1.89 8.09 -14.83
C PHE A 333 2.76 9.09 -15.59
N ASN A 334 3.94 8.66 -15.99
CA ASN A 334 4.85 9.39 -16.88
C ASN A 334 4.38 9.23 -18.34
N ILE A 335 3.13 9.60 -18.59
CA ILE A 335 2.51 9.65 -19.92
C ILE A 335 2.55 11.11 -20.36
N PRO A 336 3.10 11.42 -21.55
CA PRO A 336 3.09 12.79 -22.06
C PRO A 336 1.67 13.37 -22.08
N PRO A 337 1.44 14.57 -21.52
CA PRO A 337 0.14 15.23 -21.59
C PRO A 337 -0.14 15.60 -23.05
N GLU A 338 -1.04 14.84 -23.66
CA GLU A 338 -1.67 14.99 -24.99
C GLU A 338 -0.86 15.65 -26.12
N PHE A 339 -0.67 14.89 -27.20
CA PHE A 339 -0.70 15.48 -28.54
C PHE A 339 -2.15 15.92 -28.79
N ASN A 340 -2.39 17.22 -28.77
CA ASN A 340 -3.56 17.81 -29.41
C ASN A 340 -3.64 17.29 -30.85
N THR A 341 -4.76 16.66 -31.21
CA THR A 341 -5.26 16.70 -32.59
C THR A 341 -6.69 17.18 -32.56
#